data_AF-T1PQ23-F1
#
_entry.id   AF-T1PQ23-F1
#
_cell.length_a   1.000
_cell.length_b   1.000
_cell.length_c   1.000
_cell.angle_alpha   90.00
_cell.angle_beta   90.00
_cell.angle_gamma   90.00
#
_symmetry.space_group_name_H-M   'P 1'
#
loop_
_entity.id
_entity.type
_entity.pdbx_description
1 polymer ?
#
loop_
_entity_poly.entity_id
_entity_poly.type
_entity_poly.pdbx_seq_one_letter_code
_entity_poly.pdbx_strand_id
1 'polypeptide(L)'
;MTRQLISGTINPYIVTPTSYCICVPAGSCPNPLPTPPNDGSGQIDIRIVNTGSAPATTPTPFTCNYGLSVCCQAGTYQCGHSYPPPPNSLPASTGQASFGEYPWQVALLTAGEVYLGSGALISAQHVLTVAHKVANLPITSYKVRIGEWDAASTNEPIPAQDVMVANVFIHPNYNKDNLQNDVALLKLATPVSLTSKSTVGTICLPTTSFVGQRCYVAGW
;
A
#
# COMPACT_ATOMS: atom_id res chain seq x y z
N MET A 1 8.37 -5.58 15.00
CA MET A 1 7.06 -5.00 14.63
C MET A 1 5.95 -5.68 15.42
N THR A 2 5.06 -4.92 16.03
CA THR A 2 3.87 -5.44 16.73
C THR A 2 2.66 -5.40 15.81
N ARG A 3 1.75 -6.37 15.99
CA ARG A 3 0.41 -6.36 15.39
C ARG A 3 -0.61 -6.58 16.49
N GLN A 4 -1.65 -5.77 16.48
CA GLN A 4 -2.79 -5.97 17.35
C GLN A 4 -4.04 -6.15 16.49
N LEU A 5 -4.74 -7.24 16.75
CA LEU A 5 -6.06 -7.44 16.20
C LEU A 5 -7.06 -6.69 17.08
N ILE A 6 -7.74 -5.74 16.47
CA ILE A 6 -8.82 -5.05 17.15
C ILE A 6 -10.08 -5.94 16.98
N SER A 7 -10.23 -6.86 17.95
CA SER A 7 -11.27 -7.90 18.17
C SER A 7 -11.09 -9.26 17.44
N GLY A 8 -11.21 -10.39 18.19
CA GLY A 8 -11.32 -11.88 17.94
C GLY A 8 -10.34 -12.62 16.99
N THR A 9 -10.63 -13.83 16.46
CA THR A 9 -9.72 -14.67 15.59
C THR A 9 -10.19 -14.86 14.13
N ILE A 10 -9.28 -14.84 13.13
CA ILE A 10 -9.51 -15.33 11.74
C ILE A 10 -8.23 -15.84 11.03
N ASN A 11 -8.46 -16.69 10.03
CA ASN A 11 -7.52 -17.49 9.22
C ASN A 11 -7.17 -16.74 7.91
N PRO A 12 -5.89 -16.61 7.50
CA PRO A 12 -5.50 -15.83 6.32
C PRO A 12 -5.95 -16.49 5.01
N TYR A 13 -6.63 -15.73 4.14
CA TYR A 13 -6.94 -16.15 2.77
C TYR A 13 -5.72 -15.91 1.87
N ILE A 14 -5.20 -16.98 1.27
CA ILE A 14 -4.15 -16.93 0.24
C ILE A 14 -4.87 -16.87 -1.12
N VAL A 15 -4.69 -15.80 -1.88
CA VAL A 15 -5.27 -15.64 -3.23
C VAL A 15 -4.19 -15.88 -4.29
N THR A 16 -4.51 -16.67 -5.33
CA THR A 16 -3.68 -16.97 -6.50
C THR A 16 -3.86 -15.92 -7.62
N PRO A 17 -2.87 -15.71 -8.51
CA PRO A 17 -2.76 -14.50 -9.34
C PRO A 17 -3.81 -14.43 -10.47
N THR A 18 -4.42 -13.26 -10.68
CA THR A 18 -5.41 -12.97 -11.74
C THR A 18 -4.96 -11.80 -12.64
N SER A 19 -5.27 -11.88 -13.93
CA SER A 19 -4.80 -11.08 -15.07
C SER A 19 -5.22 -9.60 -15.11
N TYR A 20 -4.47 -8.76 -15.84
CA TYR A 20 -4.77 -7.36 -16.18
C TYR A 20 -5.36 -7.26 -17.59
N CYS A 21 -6.46 -6.52 -17.77
CA CYS A 21 -7.20 -6.45 -19.04
C CYS A 21 -7.57 -5.01 -19.41
N ILE A 22 -7.53 -4.69 -20.71
CA ILE A 22 -8.02 -3.44 -21.31
C ILE A 22 -8.98 -3.72 -22.48
N CYS A 23 -9.83 -2.74 -22.83
CA CYS A 23 -10.67 -2.80 -24.03
C CYS A 23 -9.99 -2.09 -25.20
N VAL A 24 -9.81 -2.80 -26.32
CA VAL A 24 -9.18 -2.27 -27.55
C VAL A 24 -10.00 -2.64 -28.78
N PRO A 25 -9.91 -1.91 -29.91
CA PRO A 25 -10.49 -2.36 -31.17
C PRO A 25 -10.07 -3.80 -31.53
N ALA A 26 -10.96 -4.58 -32.14
CA ALA A 26 -10.65 -5.95 -32.55
C ALA A 26 -9.39 -6.00 -33.44
N GLY A 27 -8.42 -6.84 -33.07
CA GLY A 27 -7.13 -6.96 -33.78
C GLY A 27 -6.05 -5.94 -33.40
N SER A 28 -6.29 -5.07 -32.41
CA SER A 28 -5.33 -4.04 -31.98
C SER A 28 -4.71 -4.29 -30.59
N CYS A 29 -4.73 -5.54 -30.11
CA CYS A 29 -4.18 -5.93 -28.82
C CYS A 29 -2.64 -5.77 -28.83
N PRO A 30 -2.07 -4.82 -28.06
CA PRO A 30 -0.63 -4.64 -27.98
C PRO A 30 0.04 -5.84 -27.28
N ASN A 31 1.20 -6.28 -27.77
CA ASN A 31 2.02 -7.29 -27.10
C ASN A 31 3.48 -6.77 -26.99
N PRO A 32 3.95 -6.40 -25.78
CA PRO A 32 3.24 -6.42 -24.49
C PRO A 32 2.18 -5.31 -24.36
N LEU A 33 1.19 -5.48 -23.47
CA LEU A 33 0.27 -4.43 -23.06
C LEU A 33 1.07 -3.22 -22.53
N PRO A 34 0.62 -1.98 -22.78
CA PRO A 34 1.24 -0.80 -22.17
C PRO A 34 1.26 -1.00 -20.65
N THR A 35 2.44 -0.87 -20.05
CA THR A 35 2.58 -0.90 -18.61
C THR A 35 1.68 0.19 -18.03
N PRO A 36 0.88 -0.09 -16.98
CA PRO A 36 0.14 0.95 -16.29
C PRO A 36 1.07 2.11 -15.98
N PRO A 37 0.62 3.37 -16.11
CA PRO A 37 1.44 4.52 -15.78
C PRO A 37 2.03 4.35 -14.38
N ASN A 38 3.36 4.36 -14.30
CA ASN A 38 4.13 4.29 -13.05
C ASN A 38 4.08 5.63 -12.27
N ASP A 39 3.40 6.62 -12.84
CA ASP A 39 3.13 7.93 -12.23
C ASP A 39 1.87 7.96 -11.35
N GLY A 40 1.12 6.84 -11.28
CA GLY A 40 -0.11 6.74 -10.51
C GLY A 40 -1.31 7.44 -11.14
N SER A 41 -1.22 7.88 -12.40
CA SER A 41 -2.37 8.42 -13.13
C SER A 41 -3.48 7.36 -13.23
N GLY A 42 -4.69 7.73 -12.82
CA GLY A 42 -5.84 6.83 -12.72
C GLY A 42 -5.90 5.94 -11.46
N GLN A 43 -4.95 6.05 -10.52
CA GLN A 43 -4.95 5.28 -9.26
C GLN A 43 -5.37 6.11 -8.03
N ILE A 44 -5.53 7.43 -8.20
CA ILE A 44 -5.96 8.34 -7.12
C ILE A 44 -7.06 9.26 -7.67
N ASP A 45 -8.32 9.01 -7.29
CA ASP A 45 -9.38 10.04 -7.31
C ASP A 45 -9.81 10.29 -5.85
N ILE A 46 -9.43 11.45 -5.30
CA ILE A 46 -9.77 11.88 -3.93
C ILE A 46 -11.15 12.56 -3.86
N ARG A 47 -11.93 12.56 -4.95
CA ARG A 47 -13.27 13.16 -4.92
C ARG A 47 -14.30 12.13 -4.47
N ILE A 48 -14.59 12.16 -3.17
CA ILE A 48 -15.85 11.63 -2.65
C ILE A 48 -16.99 12.56 -3.12
N VAL A 49 -17.90 12.01 -3.91
CA VAL A 49 -19.31 12.42 -3.89
C VAL A 49 -20.15 11.15 -3.77
N ASN A 50 -20.85 11.01 -2.65
CA ASN A 50 -21.83 9.94 -2.42
C ASN A 50 -22.89 9.91 -3.54
N THR A 51 -23.24 8.73 -4.04
CA THR A 51 -24.57 8.11 -3.86
C THR A 51 -24.64 6.77 -4.61
N GLY A 52 -25.24 5.75 -3.99
CA GLY A 52 -25.84 4.62 -4.72
C GLY A 52 -25.35 3.23 -4.29
N SER A 53 -26.22 2.52 -3.56
CA SER A 53 -26.13 1.10 -3.21
C SER A 53 -26.06 0.17 -4.43
N ALA A 54 -25.24 -0.89 -4.36
CA ALA A 54 -25.48 -2.14 -5.08
C ALA A 54 -24.84 -3.35 -4.34
N PRO A 55 -25.45 -4.54 -4.41
CA PRO A 55 -25.15 -5.67 -3.54
C PRO A 55 -23.99 -6.54 -4.04
N ALA A 56 -23.48 -7.39 -3.13
CA ALA A 56 -22.46 -8.38 -3.42
C ALA A 56 -22.84 -9.30 -4.59
N THR A 57 -21.99 -9.35 -5.62
CA THR A 57 -22.02 -10.40 -6.63
C THR A 57 -20.60 -10.87 -6.94
N THR A 58 -20.47 -12.18 -7.08
CA THR A 58 -19.41 -12.97 -7.71
C THR A 58 -18.67 -12.23 -8.84
N PRO A 59 -17.36 -12.50 -9.07
CA PRO A 59 -16.58 -11.74 -10.05
C PRO A 59 -17.15 -11.99 -11.45
N THR A 60 -17.85 -10.98 -11.98
CA THR A 60 -18.31 -10.98 -13.36
C THR A 60 -17.10 -10.84 -14.28
N PRO A 61 -17.02 -11.61 -15.39
CA PRO A 61 -15.96 -11.46 -16.37
C PRO A 61 -15.87 -10.02 -16.87
N PHE A 62 -14.66 -9.48 -17.02
CA PHE A 62 -14.43 -8.20 -17.65
C PHE A 62 -15.00 -8.22 -19.08
N THR A 63 -15.95 -7.34 -19.38
CA THR A 63 -16.62 -7.27 -20.69
C THR A 63 -16.46 -5.87 -21.29
N CYS A 64 -16.31 -5.79 -22.61
CA CYS A 64 -16.15 -4.53 -23.33
C CYS A 64 -17.43 -4.14 -24.07
N ASN A 65 -17.60 -2.84 -24.33
CA ASN A 65 -18.69 -2.31 -25.16
C ASN A 65 -18.65 -2.87 -26.59
N TYR A 66 -19.81 -2.85 -27.27
CA TYR A 66 -19.96 -3.36 -28.64
C TYR A 66 -18.89 -2.77 -29.59
N GLY A 67 -18.13 -3.63 -30.27
CA GLY A 67 -17.05 -3.27 -31.19
C GLY A 67 -15.64 -3.28 -30.59
N LEU A 68 -15.49 -3.53 -29.29
CA LEU A 68 -14.20 -3.66 -28.61
C LEU A 68 -13.95 -5.10 -28.16
N SER A 69 -12.70 -5.53 -28.20
CA SER A 69 -12.23 -6.83 -27.71
C SER A 69 -11.48 -6.69 -26.39
N VAL A 70 -11.69 -7.67 -25.50
CA VAL A 70 -10.93 -7.79 -24.26
C VAL A 70 -9.50 -8.24 -24.60
N CYS A 71 -8.52 -7.43 -24.22
CA CYS A 71 -7.10 -7.73 -24.36
C CYS A 71 -6.51 -7.86 -22.96
N CYS A 72 -6.24 -9.10 -22.54
CA CYS A 72 -5.68 -9.42 -21.22
C CYS A 72 -4.24 -9.89 -21.34
N GLN A 73 -3.38 -9.42 -20.44
CA GLN A 73 -2.07 -10.00 -20.18
C GLN A 73 -2.02 -10.49 -18.72
N ALA A 74 -1.15 -11.45 -18.41
CA ALA A 74 -0.75 -11.68 -17.03
C ALA A 74 -0.13 -10.38 -16.48
N GLY A 75 -0.81 -9.70 -15.55
CA GLY A 75 -0.41 -8.39 -15.02
C GLY A 75 0.30 -8.52 -13.66
N THR A 76 1.36 -7.74 -13.47
CA THR A 76 2.44 -7.92 -12.48
C THR A 76 2.42 -6.96 -11.26
N TYR A 77 1.25 -6.51 -10.79
CA TYR A 77 1.17 -5.79 -9.51
C TYR A 77 -0.23 -5.86 -8.90
N GLN A 78 -0.33 -6.31 -7.65
CA GLN A 78 -1.57 -6.41 -6.87
C GLN A 78 -1.35 -5.75 -5.50
N CYS A 79 -2.31 -4.92 -5.05
CA CYS A 79 -2.29 -4.32 -3.72
C CYS A 79 -2.98 -5.23 -2.69
N GLY A 80 -2.72 -5.01 -1.39
CA GLY A 80 -3.38 -5.71 -0.29
C GLY A 80 -2.91 -7.15 -0.07
N HIS A 81 -1.83 -7.57 -0.73
CA HIS A 81 -1.27 -8.91 -0.56
C HIS A 81 -0.21 -8.94 0.53
N SER A 82 -0.44 -9.81 1.52
CA SER A 82 0.59 -10.28 2.45
C SER A 82 1.22 -11.55 1.88
N TYR A 83 2.53 -11.70 2.07
CA TYR A 83 3.24 -12.91 1.67
C TYR A 83 3.60 -13.74 2.90
N PRO A 84 3.63 -15.08 2.80
CA PRO A 84 4.18 -15.90 3.87
C PRO A 84 5.66 -15.53 4.07
N PRO A 85 6.17 -15.61 5.31
CA PRO A 85 7.55 -15.34 5.56
C PRO A 85 8.45 -16.38 4.85
N PRO A 86 9.69 -16.03 4.46
CA PRO A 86 10.62 -16.97 3.84
C PRO A 86 10.84 -18.21 4.71
N PRO A 87 11.14 -19.38 4.11
CA PRO A 87 11.51 -20.57 4.88
C PRO A 87 12.62 -20.27 5.89
N ASN A 88 12.50 -20.83 7.10
CA ASN A 88 13.42 -20.62 8.24
C ASN A 88 13.41 -19.22 8.87
N SER A 89 12.45 -18.35 8.53
CA SER A 89 12.19 -17.14 9.31
C SER A 89 11.84 -17.48 10.75
N LEU A 90 12.26 -16.64 11.71
CA LEU A 90 11.81 -16.77 13.10
C LEU A 90 10.28 -16.70 13.16
N PRO A 91 9.62 -17.61 13.91
CA PRO A 91 8.18 -17.57 14.07
C PRO A 91 7.78 -16.30 14.84
N ALA A 92 6.66 -15.70 14.44
CA ALA A 92 6.11 -14.55 15.16
C ALA A 92 5.69 -14.96 16.58
N SER A 93 6.11 -14.18 17.57
CA SER A 93 5.60 -14.31 18.94
C SER A 93 4.20 -13.72 19.06
N THR A 94 3.50 -14.00 20.16
CA THR A 94 2.18 -13.41 20.45
C THR A 94 2.26 -11.88 20.40
N GLY A 95 1.40 -11.25 19.60
CA GLY A 95 1.37 -9.79 19.41
C GLY A 95 2.45 -9.24 18.46
N GLN A 96 3.28 -10.10 17.88
CA GLN A 96 4.27 -9.70 16.87
C GLN A 96 3.78 -10.07 15.47
N ALA A 97 4.17 -9.25 14.50
CA ALA A 97 3.96 -9.58 13.09
C ALA A 97 4.97 -10.63 12.64
N SER A 98 4.61 -11.46 11.66
CA SER A 98 5.58 -12.30 10.95
C SER A 98 6.42 -11.42 10.02
N PHE A 99 7.64 -11.87 9.71
CA PHE A 99 8.50 -11.18 8.74
C PHE A 99 7.80 -11.04 7.38
N GLY A 100 7.61 -9.80 6.90
CA GLY A 100 6.92 -9.52 5.64
C GLY A 100 5.39 -9.66 5.66
N GLU A 101 4.76 -9.78 6.83
CA GLU A 101 3.30 -9.94 6.91
C GLU A 101 2.52 -8.71 6.43
N TYR A 102 3.07 -7.51 6.63
CA TYR A 102 2.46 -6.24 6.21
C TYR A 102 3.42 -5.50 5.27
N PRO A 103 3.54 -5.91 3.99
CA PRO A 103 4.54 -5.37 3.06
C PRO A 103 4.41 -3.87 2.77
N TRP A 104 3.25 -3.31 3.05
CA TRP A 104 2.94 -1.89 2.89
C TRP A 104 3.31 -1.03 4.09
N GLN A 105 3.70 -1.62 5.22
CA GLN A 105 4.06 -0.83 6.40
C GLN A 105 5.30 0.01 6.11
N VAL A 106 5.19 1.29 6.44
CA VAL A 106 6.27 2.27 6.31
C VAL A 106 6.61 2.81 7.69
N ALA A 107 7.90 2.91 8.01
CA ALA A 107 8.41 3.71 9.11
C ALA A 107 8.90 5.08 8.60
N LEU A 108 8.56 6.15 9.33
CA LEU A 108 9.14 7.48 9.16
C LEU A 108 10.24 7.67 10.19
N LEU A 109 11.46 7.92 9.72
CA LEU A 109 12.65 8.00 10.57
C LEU A 109 13.39 9.31 10.31
N THR A 110 13.94 9.94 11.35
CA THR A 110 14.89 11.05 11.17
C THR A 110 16.20 10.55 10.54
N ALA A 111 17.08 11.47 10.14
CA ALA A 111 18.44 11.13 9.73
C ALA A 111 19.25 10.39 10.82
N GLY A 112 18.89 10.58 12.10
CA GLY A 112 19.50 9.87 13.24
C GLY A 112 18.77 8.59 13.64
N GLU A 113 17.99 7.98 12.74
CA GLU A 113 17.22 6.73 12.97
C GLU A 113 16.14 6.84 14.07
N VAL A 114 15.78 8.05 14.51
CA VAL A 114 14.69 8.25 15.49
C VAL A 114 13.33 8.07 14.80
N TYR A 115 12.48 7.22 15.38
CA TYR A 115 11.12 6.97 14.91
C TYR A 115 10.20 8.17 15.10
N LEU A 116 9.54 8.59 14.02
CA LEU A 116 8.59 9.71 13.99
C LEU A 116 7.14 9.23 13.93
N GLY A 117 6.91 8.15 13.18
CA GLY A 117 5.57 7.62 12.94
C GLY A 117 5.57 6.58 11.83
N SER A 118 4.37 6.20 11.41
CA SER A 118 4.15 5.20 10.38
C SER A 118 3.38 5.74 9.18
N GLY A 119 3.41 4.99 8.08
CA GLY A 119 2.57 5.20 6.92
C GLY A 119 2.26 3.87 6.23
N ALA A 120 1.52 3.96 5.13
CA ALA A 120 1.23 2.84 4.26
C ALA A 120 1.65 3.15 2.83
N LEU A 121 2.40 2.25 2.20
CA LEU A 121 2.76 2.35 0.80
C LEU A 121 1.52 2.08 -0.06
N ILE A 122 1.11 3.04 -0.88
CA ILE A 122 -0.07 2.92 -1.76
C ILE A 122 0.30 2.82 -3.24
N SER A 123 1.54 3.19 -3.60
CA SER A 123 2.14 2.93 -4.91
C SER A 123 3.66 2.83 -4.76
N ALA A 124 4.38 2.51 -5.83
CA ALA A 124 5.85 2.46 -5.81
C ALA A 124 6.51 3.75 -5.30
N GLN A 125 5.84 4.91 -5.39
CA GLN A 125 6.46 6.20 -5.06
C GLN A 125 5.60 7.06 -4.12
N HIS A 126 4.54 6.50 -3.54
CA HIS A 126 3.64 7.27 -2.68
C HIS A 126 3.32 6.53 -1.39
N VAL A 127 3.48 7.24 -0.28
CA VAL A 127 3.14 6.78 1.07
C VAL A 127 2.02 7.64 1.63
N LEU A 128 0.95 7.00 2.08
CA LEU A 128 -0.12 7.61 2.85
C LEU A 128 0.26 7.65 4.34
N THR A 129 0.11 8.80 4.98
CA THR A 129 0.36 8.98 6.41
C THR A 129 -0.59 10.05 6.97
N VAL A 130 -0.35 10.47 8.22
CA VAL A 130 -1.11 11.50 8.92
C VAL A 130 -0.39 12.85 8.83
N ALA A 131 -1.15 13.93 8.70
CA ALA A 131 -0.62 15.27 8.52
C ALA A 131 0.14 15.77 9.74
N HIS A 132 -0.37 15.54 10.95
CA HIS A 132 0.21 16.06 12.18
C HIS A 132 1.64 15.58 12.45
N LYS A 133 2.03 14.43 11.86
CA LYS A 133 3.39 13.90 11.97
C LYS A 133 4.40 14.60 11.07
N VAL A 134 3.96 15.19 9.97
CA VAL A 134 4.85 15.69 8.91
C VAL A 134 4.69 17.19 8.63
N ALA A 135 3.59 17.82 9.06
CA ALA A 135 3.24 19.18 8.68
C ALA A 135 4.28 20.24 9.07
N ASN A 136 5.02 20.02 10.16
CA ASN A 136 6.01 20.97 10.68
C ASN A 136 7.45 20.42 10.60
N LEU A 137 7.69 19.37 9.81
CA LEU A 137 9.01 18.80 9.62
C LEU A 137 9.62 19.26 8.30
N PRO A 138 10.90 19.70 8.29
CA PRO A 138 11.61 19.90 7.04
C PRO A 138 11.65 18.60 6.23
N ILE A 139 11.34 18.65 4.93
CA ILE A 139 11.31 17.47 4.05
C ILE A 139 12.65 16.70 4.08
N THR A 140 13.76 17.41 4.26
CA THR A 140 15.12 16.85 4.33
C THR A 140 15.48 16.24 5.69
N SER A 141 14.66 16.41 6.73
CA SER A 141 14.99 15.97 8.09
C SER A 141 14.61 14.51 8.37
N TYR A 142 13.94 13.84 7.42
CA TYR A 142 13.45 12.48 7.60
C TYR A 142 13.42 11.68 6.30
N LYS A 143 13.32 10.36 6.45
CA LYS A 143 13.24 9.35 5.39
C LYS A 143 12.11 8.37 5.66
N VAL A 144 11.76 7.63 4.62
CA VAL A 144 10.84 6.50 4.64
C VAL A 144 11.65 5.22 4.62
N ARG A 145 11.35 4.28 5.53
CA ARG A 145 11.86 2.90 5.50
C ARG A 145 10.72 1.92 5.24
N ILE A 146 10.91 1.02 4.27
CA ILE A 146 9.92 0.00 3.88
C ILE A 146 10.57 -1.40 3.87
N GLY A 147 9.81 -2.42 4.24
CA GLY A 147 10.29 -3.80 4.33
C GLY A 147 11.04 -4.15 5.62
N GLU A 148 11.07 -3.21 6.56
CA GLU A 148 11.56 -3.37 7.93
C GLU A 148 10.64 -4.28 8.75
N TRP A 149 11.20 -5.00 9.71
CA TRP A 149 10.45 -5.84 10.64
C TRP A 149 10.99 -5.72 12.07
N ASP A 150 12.30 -5.86 12.28
CA ASP A 150 12.95 -5.75 13.58
C ASP A 150 13.83 -4.50 13.69
N ALA A 151 13.22 -3.39 14.13
CA ALA A 151 13.91 -2.11 14.29
C ALA A 151 15.06 -2.13 15.33
N ALA A 152 15.24 -3.21 16.11
CA ALA A 152 16.38 -3.38 17.01
C ALA A 152 17.58 -4.07 16.35
N SER A 153 17.45 -4.52 15.10
CA SER A 153 18.43 -5.29 14.36
C SER A 153 18.55 -4.81 12.91
N THR A 154 19.72 -4.99 12.30
CA THR A 154 19.91 -4.79 10.85
C THR A 154 20.08 -6.11 10.11
N ASN A 155 20.00 -7.24 10.81
CA ASN A 155 20.26 -8.58 10.29
C ASN A 155 18.95 -9.25 9.88
N GLU A 156 18.34 -8.77 8.80
CA GLU A 156 17.09 -9.30 8.25
C GLU A 156 17.36 -10.10 6.96
N PRO A 157 16.58 -11.18 6.67
CA PRO A 157 16.76 -11.99 5.46
C PRO A 157 16.65 -11.19 4.16
N ILE A 158 15.80 -10.17 4.15
CA ILE A 158 15.63 -9.23 3.05
C ILE A 158 15.80 -7.83 3.65
N PRO A 159 16.84 -7.07 3.25
CA PRO A 159 17.06 -5.73 3.80
C PRO A 159 15.92 -4.77 3.47
N ALA A 160 15.59 -3.91 4.44
CA ALA A 160 14.71 -2.78 4.24
C ALA A 160 15.26 -1.78 3.20
N GLN A 161 14.35 -0.99 2.62
CA GLN A 161 14.67 0.07 1.66
C GLN A 161 14.45 1.43 2.31
N ASP A 162 15.50 2.24 2.39
CA ASP A 162 15.45 3.63 2.82
C ASP A 162 15.33 4.56 1.60
N VAL A 163 14.34 5.45 1.63
CA VAL A 163 14.08 6.41 0.55
C VAL A 163 13.77 7.79 1.11
N MET A 164 14.42 8.82 0.56
CA MET A 164 14.14 10.21 0.93
C MET A 164 12.77 10.66 0.42
N VAL A 165 12.16 11.62 1.11
CA VAL A 165 10.93 12.25 0.66
C VAL A 165 11.27 13.40 -0.29
N ALA A 166 10.64 13.43 -1.47
CA ALA A 166 10.78 14.52 -2.43
C ALA A 166 9.70 15.60 -2.26
N ASN A 167 8.49 15.21 -1.86
CA ASN A 167 7.43 16.18 -1.60
C ASN A 167 6.41 15.68 -0.57
N VAL A 168 5.72 16.62 0.07
CA VAL A 168 4.68 16.37 1.06
C VAL A 168 3.41 17.10 0.64
N PHE A 169 2.31 16.37 0.51
CA PHE A 169 1.00 16.92 0.20
C PHE A 169 0.10 16.75 1.42
N ILE A 170 -0.12 17.84 2.15
CA ILE A 170 -1.03 17.87 3.29
C ILE A 170 -2.43 18.10 2.78
N HIS A 171 -3.42 17.44 3.38
CA HIS A 171 -4.82 17.72 3.04
C HIS A 171 -5.13 19.21 3.21
N PRO A 172 -5.73 19.88 2.20
CA PRO A 172 -5.89 21.35 2.21
C PRO A 172 -6.76 21.85 3.38
N ASN A 173 -7.67 21.01 3.86
CA ASN A 173 -8.54 21.31 5.02
C ASN A 173 -8.03 20.68 6.34
N TYR A 174 -6.75 20.29 6.42
CA TYR A 174 -6.18 19.80 7.67
C TYR A 174 -6.26 20.90 8.75
N ASN A 175 -6.86 20.57 9.88
CA ASN A 175 -6.95 21.44 11.03
C ASN A 175 -6.13 20.87 12.20
N LYS A 176 -5.06 21.57 12.55
CA LYS A 176 -4.12 21.16 13.60
C LYS A 176 -4.71 21.20 15.02
N ASP A 177 -5.75 21.99 15.25
CA ASP A 177 -6.30 22.22 16.59
C ASP A 177 -7.24 21.08 17.01
N ASN A 178 -7.87 20.40 16.05
CA ASN A 178 -8.82 19.30 16.29
C ASN A 178 -8.52 18.02 15.50
N LEU A 179 -7.39 17.97 14.78
CA LEU A 179 -6.96 16.85 13.92
C LEU A 179 -7.97 16.48 12.82
N GLN A 180 -8.84 17.40 12.43
CA GLN A 180 -9.75 17.17 11.30
C GLN A 180 -8.96 17.09 10.00
N ASN A 181 -9.29 16.11 9.16
CA ASN A 181 -8.60 15.83 7.89
C ASN A 181 -7.09 15.61 8.07
N ASP A 182 -6.71 14.90 9.14
CA ASP A 182 -5.33 14.56 9.47
C ASP A 182 -4.77 13.46 8.55
N VAL A 183 -4.54 13.84 7.29
CA VAL A 183 -4.00 12.96 6.25
C VAL A 183 -3.00 13.72 5.39
N ALA A 184 -1.91 13.04 5.04
CA ALA A 184 -0.89 13.55 4.14
C ALA A 184 -0.37 12.46 3.21
N LEU A 185 0.06 12.87 2.02
CA LEU A 185 0.70 12.01 1.04
C LEU A 185 2.17 12.42 0.88
N LEU A 186 3.07 11.45 1.03
CA LEU A 186 4.49 11.64 0.77
C LEU A 186 4.80 11.11 -0.62
N LYS A 187 5.43 11.94 -1.47
CA LYS A 187 6.05 11.49 -2.72
C LYS A 187 7.52 11.18 -2.44
N LEU A 188 7.91 9.94 -2.70
CA LEU A 188 9.28 9.46 -2.53
C LEU A 188 10.19 10.03 -3.63
N ALA A 189 11.46 10.26 -3.30
CA ALA A 189 12.45 10.76 -4.25
C ALA A 189 12.75 9.77 -5.38
N THR A 190 12.73 8.48 -5.07
CA THR A 190 12.83 7.39 -6.04
C THR A 190 11.70 6.38 -5.79
N PRO A 191 11.20 5.69 -6.82
CA PRO A 191 10.26 4.60 -6.63
C PRO A 191 10.95 3.44 -5.88
N VAL A 192 10.23 2.81 -4.96
CA VAL A 192 10.68 1.58 -4.29
C VAL A 192 10.54 0.39 -5.22
N SER A 193 11.41 -0.60 -5.03
CA SER A 193 11.34 -1.84 -5.78
C SER A 193 10.19 -2.70 -5.27
N LEU A 194 9.09 -2.74 -6.01
CA LEU A 194 7.95 -3.65 -5.80
C LEU A 194 8.22 -5.04 -6.38
N THR A 195 9.49 -5.46 -6.42
CA THR A 195 9.88 -6.78 -6.94
C THR A 195 9.30 -7.89 -6.06
N SER A 196 9.33 -9.14 -6.51
CA SER A 196 8.84 -10.35 -5.85
C SER A 196 9.54 -10.71 -4.50
N LYS A 197 10.00 -9.70 -3.75
CA LYS A 197 10.43 -9.79 -2.37
C LYS A 197 9.19 -9.69 -1.50
N SER A 198 8.97 -10.69 -0.66
CA SER A 198 7.77 -10.84 0.18
C SER A 198 7.54 -9.72 1.20
N THR A 199 8.47 -8.78 1.36
CA THR A 199 8.44 -7.75 2.40
C THR A 199 8.06 -6.36 1.92
N VAL A 200 7.97 -6.13 0.60
CA VAL A 200 7.62 -4.82 0.04
C VAL A 200 6.45 -4.96 -0.91
N GLY A 201 5.37 -4.24 -0.62
CA GLY A 201 4.13 -4.28 -1.38
C GLY A 201 3.23 -3.11 -0.98
N THR A 202 2.07 -2.97 -1.59
CA THR A 202 1.19 -1.83 -1.32
C THR A 202 -0.13 -2.26 -0.75
N ILE A 203 -0.79 -1.34 -0.04
CA ILE A 203 -2.16 -1.54 0.42
C ILE A 203 -3.14 -0.97 -0.60
N CYS A 204 -4.30 -1.62 -0.74
CA CYS A 204 -5.39 -1.09 -1.55
C CYS A 204 -6.07 0.08 -0.85
N LEU A 205 -6.46 1.10 -1.62
CA LEU A 205 -7.32 2.16 -1.12
C LEU A 205 -8.78 1.65 -1.02
N PRO A 206 -9.52 2.07 0.01
CA PRO A 206 -10.89 1.63 0.20
C PRO A 206 -11.81 2.27 -0.85
N THR A 207 -12.71 1.48 -1.44
CA THR A 207 -13.82 1.95 -2.29
C THR A 207 -15.18 1.84 -1.61
N THR A 208 -15.21 1.25 -0.41
CA THR A 208 -16.40 0.96 0.38
C THR A 208 -16.17 1.27 1.85
N SER A 209 -17.25 1.33 2.63
CA SER A 209 -17.20 1.54 4.08
C SER A 209 -16.92 0.23 4.82
N PHE A 210 -16.08 0.30 5.84
CA PHE A 210 -15.74 -0.84 6.72
C PHE A 210 -16.26 -0.63 8.15
N VAL A 211 -17.29 0.20 8.36
CA VAL A 211 -17.87 0.44 9.69
C VAL A 211 -18.35 -0.88 10.31
N GLY A 212 -17.95 -1.11 11.57
CA GLY A 212 -18.28 -2.33 12.31
C GLY A 212 -17.48 -3.57 11.92
N GLN A 213 -16.57 -3.44 10.94
CA GLN A 213 -15.65 -4.52 10.57
C GLN A 213 -14.41 -4.53 11.48
N ARG A 214 -13.70 -5.65 11.46
CA ARG A 214 -12.49 -5.87 12.27
C ARG A 214 -11.26 -5.58 11.44
N CYS A 215 -10.26 -4.98 12.08
CA CYS A 215 -9.05 -4.53 11.41
C CYS A 215 -7.80 -4.88 12.23
N TYR A 216 -6.68 -4.95 11.53
CA TYR A 216 -5.37 -5.01 12.15
C TYR A 216 -4.77 -3.61 12.24
N VAL A 217 -4.06 -3.35 13.34
CA VAL A 217 -3.17 -2.22 13.47
C VAL A 217 -1.77 -2.76 13.70
N ALA A 218 -0.80 -2.21 12.99
CA ALA A 218 0.59 -2.64 13.10
C ALA A 218 1.55 -1.44 13.13
N GLY A 219 2.67 -1.63 13.82
CA GLY A 219 3.67 -0.57 14.03
C GLY A 219 4.84 -1.02 14.93
N TRP A 220 5.72 -0.08 15.21
CA TRP A 220 6.85 -0.22 16.14
C TRP A 220 6.63 0.67 17.36
#